data_AF-A0A4U0U6F3-F1
#
_entry.id   AF-A0A4U0U6F3-F1
#
_cell.length_a   1.000
_cell.length_b   1.000
_cell.length_c   1.000
_cell.angle_alpha   90.00
_cell.angle_beta   90.00
_cell.angle_gamma   90.00
#
_symmetry.space_group_name_H-M   'P 1'
#
loop_
_entity.id
_entity.type
_entity.pdbx_description
1 polymer ?
#
loop_
_entity_poly.entity_id
_entity_poly.type
_entity_poly.pdbx_seq_one_letter_code
_entity_poly.pdbx_strand_id
1 'polypeptide(L)'
;MMSSDVSNFETRMVAELELYWLIHKHSMAKVINLPHAQSALHAWKQEWESLFEQPRHQFLQMGYAFGQLLMYEQSLSNKSAAVREALLSEMLRLSTDIMRLATDTTDDRTQFLSDNVFHLATFAAVTACRLLSRYQEELRADSHLAGTDAVIANTIQWLDSIGLPSHIGHIMANVIRTVQRRLRSEASTLAPSTQKTSDGFGIPELLSADFIDFDWDAIMPD
;
A
#
# COMPACT_ATOMS: atom_id res chain seq x y z
N MET A 1 4.41 33.34 -27.72
CA MET A 1 2.99 33.05 -27.50
C MET A 1 2.85 31.53 -27.59
N MET A 2 3.04 30.82 -26.47
CA MET A 2 3.00 29.35 -26.43
C MET A 2 1.76 28.90 -25.64
N SER A 3 1.07 27.93 -26.23
CA SER A 3 -0.23 27.36 -25.88
C SER A 3 -0.38 27.02 -24.40
N SER A 4 -1.12 27.85 -23.67
CA SER A 4 -1.46 27.70 -22.25
C SER A 4 -2.71 26.84 -22.07
N ASP A 5 -2.68 25.59 -22.54
CA ASP A 5 -3.83 24.68 -22.43
C ASP A 5 -3.37 23.21 -22.30
N VAL A 6 -2.29 22.97 -21.57
CA VAL A 6 -2.14 21.64 -20.96
C VAL A 6 -3.26 21.57 -19.93
N SER A 7 -4.28 20.75 -20.18
CA SER A 7 -5.42 20.66 -19.27
C SER A 7 -4.93 20.18 -17.91
N ASN A 8 -5.58 20.64 -16.84
CA ASN A 8 -5.29 20.22 -15.46
C ASN A 8 -5.10 18.69 -15.32
N PHE A 9 -5.88 17.93 -16.10
CA PHE A 9 -5.78 16.48 -16.19
C PHE A 9 -4.45 16.00 -16.79
N GLU A 10 -4.01 16.59 -17.91
CA GLU A 10 -2.74 16.21 -18.57
C GLU A 10 -1.53 16.48 -17.68
N THR A 11 -1.51 17.62 -16.97
CA THR A 11 -0.45 17.93 -16.01
C THR A 11 -0.37 16.89 -14.89
N ARG A 12 -1.53 16.42 -14.39
CA ARG A 12 -1.56 15.35 -13.38
C ARG A 12 -1.09 14.01 -13.92
N MET A 13 -1.50 13.66 -15.14
CA MET A 13 -1.03 12.44 -15.78
C MET A 13 0.50 12.44 -15.92
N VAL A 14 1.11 13.57 -16.27
CA VAL A 14 2.58 13.70 -16.31
C VAL A 14 3.17 13.51 -14.92
N ALA A 15 2.65 14.20 -13.90
CA ALA A 15 3.14 14.08 -12.53
C ALA A 15 3.05 12.62 -12.01
N GLU A 16 1.94 11.93 -12.25
CA GLU A 16 1.73 10.53 -11.87
C GLU A 16 2.70 9.60 -12.60
N LEU A 17 2.89 9.76 -13.92
CA LEU A 17 3.84 8.95 -14.69
C LEU A 17 5.28 9.14 -14.19
N GLU A 18 5.68 10.37 -13.90
CA GLU A 18 7.00 10.66 -13.33
C GLU A 18 7.18 10.04 -11.95
N LEU A 19 6.13 10.05 -11.12
CA LEU A 19 6.15 9.40 -9.82
C LEU A 19 6.37 7.90 -9.95
N TYR A 20 5.61 7.22 -10.82
CA TYR A 20 5.77 5.78 -11.03
C TYR A 20 7.13 5.44 -11.62
N TRP A 21 7.66 6.28 -12.51
CA TRP A 21 9.01 6.12 -13.02
C TRP A 21 10.07 6.24 -11.92
N LEU A 22 9.92 7.22 -11.02
CA LEU A 22 10.80 7.41 -9.88
C LEU A 22 10.75 6.20 -8.94
N ILE A 23 9.55 5.73 -8.60
CA ILE A 23 9.35 4.52 -7.79
C ILE A 23 10.07 3.34 -8.46
N HIS A 24 9.78 3.08 -9.73
CA HIS A 24 10.39 1.98 -10.47
C HIS A 24 11.93 2.04 -10.47
N LYS A 25 12.50 3.21 -10.75
CA LYS A 25 13.94 3.44 -10.78
C LYS A 25 14.61 3.11 -9.45
N HIS A 26 14.00 3.50 -8.33
CA HIS A 26 14.55 3.23 -7.00
C HIS A 26 14.24 1.82 -6.50
N SER A 27 13.14 1.21 -6.97
CA SER A 27 12.73 -0.14 -6.59
C SER A 27 13.45 -1.26 -7.33
N MET A 28 14.08 -0.99 -8.47
CA MET A 28 14.92 -1.95 -9.21
C MET A 28 16.35 -2.08 -8.66
N ALA A 29 16.74 -1.24 -7.70
CA ALA A 29 18.05 -1.33 -7.09
C ALA A 29 18.10 -2.52 -6.10
N LYS A 30 19.12 -3.39 -6.21
CA LYS A 30 19.35 -4.51 -5.27
C LYS A 30 19.48 -4.05 -3.81
N VAL A 31 19.94 -2.81 -3.60
CA VAL A 31 20.02 -2.16 -2.29
C VAL A 31 19.46 -0.76 -2.44
N ILE A 32 18.38 -0.45 -1.72
CA ILE A 32 17.79 0.88 -1.75
C ILE A 32 18.65 1.86 -0.94
N ASN A 33 19.15 2.90 -1.59
CA ASN A 33 19.67 4.08 -0.91
C ASN A 33 18.49 4.93 -0.45
N LEU A 34 17.95 4.61 0.74
CA LEU A 34 16.75 5.25 1.28
C LEU A 34 16.85 6.78 1.34
N PRO A 35 17.94 7.40 1.85
CA PRO A 35 18.07 8.87 1.84
C PRO A 35 17.97 9.47 0.43
N HIS A 36 18.60 8.84 -0.56
CA HIS A 36 18.56 9.32 -1.93
C HIS A 36 17.15 9.18 -2.54
N ALA A 37 16.50 8.03 -2.31
CA ALA A 37 15.15 7.78 -2.80
C ALA A 37 14.12 8.74 -2.16
N GLN A 38 14.23 9.00 -0.85
CA GLN A 38 13.39 9.98 -0.16
C GLN A 38 13.63 11.40 -0.66
N SER A 39 14.89 11.78 -0.88
CA SER A 39 15.22 13.11 -1.43
C SER A 39 14.64 13.29 -2.83
N ALA A 40 14.69 12.26 -3.69
CA ALA A 40 14.13 12.31 -5.02
C ALA A 40 12.59 12.45 -4.96
N LEU A 41 11.95 11.68 -4.08
CA LEU A 41 10.50 11.72 -3.90
C LEU A 41 10.04 13.08 -3.33
N HIS A 42 10.80 13.66 -2.40
CA HIS A 42 10.55 15.01 -1.88
C HIS A 42 10.70 16.08 -2.96
N ALA A 43 11.76 15.99 -3.79
CA ALA A 43 11.96 16.90 -4.91
C ALA A 43 10.78 16.84 -5.90
N TRP A 44 10.32 15.64 -6.23
CA TRP A 44 9.11 15.44 -7.04
C TRP A 44 7.88 16.11 -6.42
N LYS A 45 7.66 15.95 -5.10
CA LYS A 45 6.52 16.61 -4.42
C LYS A 45 6.61 18.13 -4.47
N GLN A 46 7.80 18.70 -4.34
CA GLN A 46 8.01 20.14 -4.42
C GLN A 46 7.78 20.68 -5.84
N GLU A 47 8.24 19.96 -6.85
CA GLU A 47 8.01 20.30 -8.26
C GLU A 47 6.51 20.34 -8.60
N TRP A 48 5.75 19.38 -8.07
CA TRP A 48 4.33 19.24 -8.33
C TRP A 48 3.43 19.85 -7.23
N GLU A 49 3.97 20.68 -6.33
CA GLU A 49 3.26 21.22 -5.15
C GLU A 49 1.94 21.89 -5.52
N SER A 50 1.92 22.66 -6.61
CA SER A 50 0.72 23.35 -7.09
C SER A 50 -0.46 22.42 -7.43
N LEU A 51 -0.23 21.14 -7.72
CA LEU A 51 -1.28 20.17 -7.96
C LEU A 51 -1.99 19.72 -6.67
N PHE A 52 -1.32 19.84 -5.52
CA PHE A 52 -1.89 19.46 -4.22
C PHE A 52 -2.94 20.47 -3.73
N GLU A 53 -2.94 21.69 -4.25
CA GLU A 53 -3.93 22.73 -3.93
C GLU A 53 -5.20 22.64 -4.80
N GLN A 54 -5.23 21.69 -5.74
CA GLN A 54 -6.32 21.59 -6.72
C GLN A 54 -7.36 20.52 -6.32
N PRO A 55 -8.60 20.58 -6.84
CA PRO A 55 -9.61 19.56 -6.58
C PRO A 55 -9.13 18.19 -7.04
N ARG A 56 -9.49 17.09 -6.37
CA ARG A 56 -9.04 15.73 -6.74
C ARG A 56 -7.54 15.46 -6.54
N HIS A 57 -6.86 16.22 -5.70
CA HIS A 57 -5.44 16.00 -5.38
C HIS A 57 -5.18 14.71 -4.57
N GLN A 58 -6.21 14.12 -3.96
CA GLN A 58 -6.09 12.92 -3.15
C GLN A 58 -5.44 11.74 -3.89
N PHE A 59 -5.64 11.62 -5.21
CA PHE A 59 -5.04 10.53 -6.00
C PHE A 59 -3.52 10.70 -6.07
N LEU A 60 -3.06 11.95 -6.20
CA LEU A 60 -1.65 12.29 -6.18
C LEU A 60 -1.04 12.09 -4.78
N GLN A 61 -1.80 12.42 -3.72
CA GLN A 61 -1.41 12.14 -2.33
C GLN A 61 -1.30 10.63 -2.06
N MET A 62 -2.25 9.83 -2.54
CA MET A 62 -2.22 8.38 -2.43
C MET A 62 -1.00 7.80 -3.14
N GLY A 63 -0.72 8.24 -4.38
CA GLY A 63 0.46 7.81 -5.12
C GLY A 63 1.76 8.17 -4.40
N TYR A 64 1.86 9.39 -3.87
CA TYR A 64 3.04 9.84 -3.11
C TYR A 64 3.26 8.99 -1.86
N ALA A 65 2.22 8.78 -1.05
CA ALA A 65 2.27 7.96 0.15
C ALA A 65 2.62 6.50 -0.18
N PHE A 66 2.10 5.98 -1.29
CA PHE A 66 2.44 4.65 -1.80
C PHE A 66 3.93 4.54 -2.18
N GLY A 67 4.48 5.55 -2.86
CA GLY A 67 5.91 5.60 -3.17
C GLY A 67 6.78 5.56 -1.92
N GLN A 68 6.42 6.32 -0.88
CA GLN A 68 7.10 6.26 0.43
C GLN A 68 7.01 4.86 1.05
N LEU A 69 5.82 4.27 1.04
CA LEU A 69 5.56 2.96 1.62
C LEU A 69 6.41 1.85 0.96
N LEU A 70 6.50 1.85 -0.38
CA LEU A 70 7.34 0.91 -1.12
C LEU A 70 8.83 1.06 -0.80
N MET A 71 9.32 2.30 -0.74
CA MET A 71 10.72 2.56 -0.39
C MET A 71 11.04 2.07 1.03
N TYR A 72 10.12 2.23 1.96
CA TYR A 72 10.27 1.74 3.33
C TYR A 72 10.27 0.22 3.41
N GLU A 73 9.33 -0.45 2.71
CA GLU A 73 9.26 -1.90 2.64
C GLU A 73 10.59 -2.51 2.17
N GLN A 74 11.18 -1.95 1.11
CA GLN A 74 12.46 -2.42 0.58
C GLN A 74 13.66 -2.15 1.49
N SER A 75 13.54 -1.16 2.38
CA SER A 75 14.63 -0.76 3.28
C SER A 75 14.65 -1.51 4.61
N LEU A 76 13.55 -2.19 4.98
CA LEU A 76 13.35 -2.82 6.29
C LEU A 76 14.42 -3.86 6.64
N SER A 77 14.92 -4.63 5.67
CA SER A 77 15.89 -5.71 5.89
C SER A 77 17.24 -5.23 6.44
N ASN A 78 17.59 -3.95 6.22
CA ASN A 78 18.94 -3.43 6.46
C ASN A 78 19.04 -2.44 7.65
N LYS A 79 18.06 -2.41 8.58
CA LYS A 79 17.98 -1.38 9.64
C LYS A 79 18.17 -1.91 11.06
N SER A 80 18.80 -1.11 11.92
CA SER A 80 18.87 -1.35 13.38
C SER A 80 17.49 -1.38 14.02
N ALA A 81 17.32 -2.07 15.15
CA ALA A 81 16.04 -2.26 15.84
C ALA A 81 15.26 -0.95 16.10
N ALA A 82 15.89 0.10 16.66
CA ALA A 82 15.21 1.37 16.94
C ALA A 82 14.73 2.12 15.67
N VAL A 83 15.56 2.12 14.62
CA VAL A 83 15.18 2.69 13.31
C VAL A 83 14.05 1.90 12.66
N ARG A 84 14.01 0.58 12.92
CA ARG A 84 12.96 -0.30 12.44
C ARG A 84 11.61 0.03 13.09
N GLU A 85 11.56 0.24 14.40
CA GLU A 85 10.31 0.59 15.11
C GLU A 85 9.68 1.90 14.59
N ALA A 86 10.49 2.95 14.44
CA ALA A 86 10.02 4.22 13.86
C ALA A 86 9.54 4.05 12.40
N LEU A 87 10.25 3.22 11.62
CA LEU A 87 9.89 2.92 10.24
C LEU A 87 8.58 2.12 10.14
N LEU A 88 8.38 1.13 11.01
CA LEU A 88 7.17 0.32 11.06
C LEU A 88 5.94 1.18 11.41
N SER A 89 6.09 2.09 12.38
CA SER A 89 5.04 3.03 12.77
C SER A 89 4.67 3.96 11.61
N GLU A 90 5.67 4.50 10.91
CA GLU A 90 5.46 5.35 9.73
C GLU A 90 4.82 4.58 8.56
N MET A 91 5.23 3.33 8.31
CA MET A 91 4.59 2.49 7.29
C MET A 91 3.13 2.22 7.62
N LEU A 92 2.79 1.95 8.90
CA LEU A 92 1.41 1.73 9.31
C LEU A 92 0.57 3.02 9.19
N ARG A 93 1.16 4.18 9.51
CA ARG A 93 0.56 5.50 9.31
C ARG A 93 0.26 5.75 7.83
N LEU A 94 1.25 5.56 6.94
CA LEU A 94 1.08 5.71 5.49
C LEU A 94 0.03 4.77 4.92
N SER A 95 0.03 3.50 5.33
CA SER A 95 -1.01 2.54 4.94
C SER A 95 -2.40 3.03 5.36
N THR A 96 -2.52 3.55 6.58
CA THR A 96 -3.79 4.08 7.11
C THR A 96 -4.26 5.30 6.31
N ASP A 97 -3.35 6.22 5.99
CA ASP A 97 -3.65 7.42 5.20
C ASP A 97 -4.12 7.06 3.79
N ILE A 98 -3.46 6.13 3.10
CA ILE A 98 -3.87 5.67 1.76
C ILE A 98 -5.30 5.10 1.80
N MET A 99 -5.59 4.25 2.80
CA MET A 99 -6.92 3.66 2.97
C MET A 99 -7.99 4.72 3.26
N ARG A 100 -7.69 5.70 4.12
CA ARG A 100 -8.60 6.82 4.40
C ARG A 100 -8.84 7.67 3.17
N LEU A 101 -7.79 8.10 2.49
CA LEU A 101 -7.89 8.86 1.24
C LEU A 101 -8.76 8.13 0.20
N ALA A 102 -8.62 6.81 0.07
CA ALA A 102 -9.45 6.03 -0.85
C ALA A 102 -10.94 6.03 -0.43
N THR A 103 -11.23 5.78 0.84
CA THR A 103 -12.61 5.64 1.36
C THR A 103 -13.35 6.97 1.50
N ASP A 104 -12.65 8.04 1.86
CA ASP A 104 -13.20 9.39 2.03
C ASP A 104 -13.46 10.08 0.68
N THR A 105 -12.92 9.55 -0.42
CA THR A 105 -13.08 10.07 -1.78
C THR A 105 -14.30 9.52 -2.50
N THR A 106 -15.24 8.93 -1.75
CA THR A 106 -16.45 8.31 -2.33
C THR A 106 -17.39 9.35 -2.95
N ASP A 107 -17.58 9.26 -4.27
CA ASP A 107 -18.59 9.98 -5.03
C ASP A 107 -19.27 9.03 -6.04
N ASP A 108 -20.33 9.47 -6.73
CA ASP A 108 -21.03 8.64 -7.73
C ASP A 108 -20.11 8.12 -8.86
N ARG A 109 -18.92 8.71 -8.99
CA ARG A 109 -17.92 8.38 -10.01
C ARG A 109 -16.84 7.41 -9.49
N THR A 110 -16.90 7.00 -8.22
CA THR A 110 -15.94 6.04 -7.63
C THR A 110 -15.84 4.74 -8.43
N GLN A 111 -16.96 4.25 -9.00
CA GLN A 111 -16.99 3.05 -9.85
C GLN A 111 -16.26 3.23 -11.21
N PHE A 112 -15.97 4.46 -11.61
CA PHE A 112 -15.27 4.79 -12.85
C PHE A 112 -13.83 5.27 -12.59
N LEU A 113 -13.36 5.19 -11.34
CA LEU A 113 -11.95 5.45 -11.06
C LEU A 113 -11.09 4.39 -11.73
N SER A 114 -9.87 4.77 -12.08
CA SER A 114 -8.87 3.82 -12.56
C SER A 114 -8.66 2.73 -11.51
N ASP A 115 -8.47 1.50 -11.96
CA ASP A 115 -8.18 0.34 -11.09
C ASP A 115 -7.04 0.59 -10.11
N ASN A 116 -6.11 1.48 -10.46
CA ASN A 116 -4.99 1.94 -9.64
C ASN A 116 -5.42 2.33 -8.22
N VAL A 117 -6.54 3.03 -8.03
CA VAL A 117 -7.00 3.46 -6.69
C VAL A 117 -7.32 2.24 -5.81
N PHE A 118 -7.96 1.23 -6.37
CA PHE A 118 -8.27 -0.02 -5.66
C PHE A 118 -6.99 -0.80 -5.35
N HIS A 119 -6.04 -0.85 -6.29
CA HIS A 119 -4.73 -1.46 -6.05
C HIS A 119 -3.96 -0.79 -4.91
N LEU A 120 -3.89 0.54 -4.89
CA LEU A 120 -3.21 1.31 -3.83
C LEU A 120 -3.83 1.04 -2.46
N ALA A 121 -5.16 1.07 -2.36
CA ALA A 121 -5.89 0.79 -1.13
C ALA A 121 -5.66 -0.66 -0.65
N THR A 122 -5.71 -1.63 -1.56
CA THR A 122 -5.48 -3.04 -1.23
C THR A 122 -4.06 -3.31 -0.81
N PHE A 123 -3.07 -2.74 -1.50
CA PHE A 123 -1.67 -2.85 -1.11
C PHE A 123 -1.47 -2.30 0.30
N ALA A 124 -1.96 -1.09 0.57
CA ALA A 124 -1.88 -0.47 1.88
C ALA A 124 -2.51 -1.34 3.00
N ALA A 125 -3.69 -1.90 2.74
CA ALA A 125 -4.41 -2.78 3.69
C ALA A 125 -3.65 -4.09 3.95
N VAL A 126 -3.12 -4.73 2.90
CA VAL A 126 -2.32 -5.96 3.02
C VAL A 126 -1.05 -5.69 3.81
N THR A 127 -0.36 -4.59 3.52
CA THR A 127 0.84 -4.17 4.26
C THR A 127 0.51 -3.91 5.73
N ALA A 128 -0.59 -3.20 6.03
CA ALA A 128 -1.04 -2.99 7.41
C ALA A 128 -1.34 -4.31 8.13
N CYS A 129 -2.03 -5.26 7.49
CA CYS A 129 -2.30 -6.57 8.08
C CYS A 129 -1.01 -7.33 8.43
N ARG A 130 -0.02 -7.30 7.53
CA ARG A 130 1.29 -7.94 7.75
C ARG A 130 2.05 -7.28 8.90
N LEU A 131 2.07 -5.95 8.95
CA LEU A 131 2.72 -5.18 10.01
C LEU A 131 2.10 -5.49 11.38
N LEU A 132 0.76 -5.43 11.47
CA LEU A 132 0.03 -5.73 12.71
C LEU A 132 0.19 -7.19 13.15
N SER A 133 0.25 -8.14 12.21
CA SER A 133 0.43 -9.55 12.55
C SER A 133 1.85 -9.88 13.02
N ARG A 134 2.88 -9.18 12.53
CA ARG A 134 4.28 -9.52 12.79
C ARG A 134 4.90 -8.67 13.91
N TYR A 135 4.48 -7.42 14.05
CA TYR A 135 5.08 -6.42 14.93
C TYR A 135 4.08 -5.85 15.95
N GLN A 136 3.09 -6.65 16.32
CA GLN A 136 1.98 -6.20 17.16
C GLN A 136 2.47 -5.60 18.49
N GLU A 137 3.49 -6.19 19.10
CA GLU A 137 4.01 -5.73 20.39
C GLU A 137 4.76 -4.40 20.27
N GLU A 138 5.55 -4.20 19.19
CA GLU A 138 6.25 -2.93 18.96
C GLU A 138 5.27 -1.80 18.60
N LEU A 139 4.19 -2.12 17.91
CA LEU A 139 3.20 -1.13 17.44
C LEU A 139 2.11 -0.79 18.48
N ARG A 140 1.97 -1.59 19.55
CA ARG A 140 0.94 -1.40 20.60
C ARG A 140 1.12 -0.12 21.42
N ALA A 141 2.33 0.42 21.49
CA ALA A 141 2.62 1.63 22.26
C ALA A 141 2.14 2.92 21.56
N ASP A 142 1.87 2.86 20.25
CA ASP A 142 1.49 4.04 19.48
C ASP A 142 -0.03 4.22 19.43
N SER A 143 -0.53 5.14 20.25
CA SER A 143 -1.95 5.51 20.30
C SER A 143 -2.50 6.05 18.97
N HIS A 144 -1.65 6.58 18.08
CA HIS A 144 -2.07 7.07 16.77
C HIS A 144 -2.42 5.93 15.80
N LEU A 145 -1.93 4.72 16.08
CA LEU A 145 -2.17 3.50 15.32
C LEU A 145 -3.35 2.69 15.88
N ALA A 146 -3.95 3.16 16.97
CA ALA A 146 -5.18 2.58 17.50
C ALA A 146 -6.34 2.75 16.50
N GLY A 147 -6.92 1.64 16.07
CA GLY A 147 -8.05 1.64 15.15
C GLY A 147 -7.70 1.36 13.69
N THR A 148 -6.46 1.01 13.35
CA THR A 148 -6.12 0.54 12.00
C THR A 148 -7.00 -0.65 11.57
N ASP A 149 -7.34 -1.56 12.49
CA ASP A 149 -8.27 -2.67 12.20
C ASP A 149 -9.64 -2.19 11.70
N ALA A 150 -10.16 -1.10 12.29
CA ALA A 150 -11.42 -0.50 11.86
C ALA A 150 -11.28 0.15 10.48
N VAL A 151 -10.14 0.77 10.18
CA VAL A 151 -9.85 1.32 8.86
C VAL A 151 -9.78 0.21 7.82
N ILE A 152 -9.09 -0.90 8.10
CA ILE A 152 -9.03 -2.07 7.20
C ILE A 152 -10.43 -2.62 6.94
N ALA A 153 -11.25 -2.78 7.99
CA ALA A 153 -12.63 -3.26 7.84
C ALA A 153 -13.47 -2.31 6.97
N ASN A 154 -13.33 -1.00 7.18
CA ASN A 154 -14.00 0.01 6.36
C ASN A 154 -13.54 -0.02 4.91
N THR A 155 -12.24 -0.21 4.65
CA THR A 155 -11.69 -0.37 3.30
C THR A 155 -12.25 -1.60 2.58
N ILE A 156 -12.39 -2.73 3.28
CA ILE A 156 -13.04 -3.93 2.72
C ILE A 156 -14.49 -3.63 2.36
N GLN A 157 -15.26 -3.05 3.30
CA GLN A 157 -16.66 -2.70 3.07
C GLN A 157 -16.82 -1.74 1.89
N TRP A 158 -15.95 -0.73 1.82
CA TRP A 158 -15.90 0.20 0.72
C TRP A 158 -15.66 -0.53 -0.60
N LEU A 159 -14.63 -1.37 -0.71
CA LEU A 159 -14.33 -2.14 -1.92
C LEU A 159 -15.49 -3.04 -2.38
N ASP A 160 -16.23 -3.68 -1.47
CA ASP A 160 -17.42 -4.47 -1.81
C ASP A 160 -18.66 -3.63 -2.16
N SER A 161 -18.65 -2.33 -1.89
CA SER A 161 -19.76 -1.46 -2.26
C SER A 161 -19.68 -0.98 -3.71
N ILE A 162 -18.56 -1.23 -4.40
CA ILE A 162 -18.26 -0.64 -5.69
C ILE A 162 -18.75 -1.54 -6.83
N GLY A 163 -19.79 -1.07 -7.52
CA GLY A 163 -20.27 -1.66 -8.75
C GLY A 163 -20.94 -3.02 -8.54
N LEU A 164 -20.86 -3.87 -9.57
CA LEU A 164 -21.40 -5.23 -9.54
C LEU A 164 -20.38 -6.22 -8.96
N PRO A 165 -20.78 -7.42 -8.50
CA PRO A 165 -19.88 -8.42 -7.93
C PRO A 165 -18.66 -8.84 -8.78
N SER A 166 -18.71 -8.61 -10.10
CA SER A 166 -17.59 -8.85 -11.02
C SER A 166 -16.57 -7.71 -11.08
N HIS A 167 -16.83 -6.58 -10.42
CA HIS A 167 -15.95 -5.42 -10.38
C HIS A 167 -14.67 -5.72 -9.60
N ILE A 168 -13.55 -5.12 -10.02
CA ILE A 168 -12.22 -5.33 -9.43
C ILE A 168 -12.19 -5.04 -7.92
N GLY A 169 -13.03 -4.10 -7.45
CA GLY A 169 -13.20 -3.80 -6.02
C GLY A 169 -13.51 -5.05 -5.18
N HIS A 170 -14.45 -5.89 -5.61
CA HIS A 170 -14.79 -7.13 -4.90
C HIS A 170 -13.64 -8.15 -4.89
N ILE A 171 -12.90 -8.25 -6.00
CA ILE A 171 -11.71 -9.12 -6.08
C ILE A 171 -10.66 -8.64 -5.07
N MET A 172 -10.41 -7.33 -5.04
CA MET A 172 -9.48 -6.68 -4.13
C MET A 172 -9.88 -6.82 -2.66
N ALA A 173 -11.17 -6.71 -2.33
CA ALA A 173 -11.69 -6.98 -0.99
C ALA A 173 -11.41 -8.44 -0.56
N ASN A 174 -11.61 -9.39 -1.47
CA ASN A 174 -11.33 -10.81 -1.22
C ASN A 174 -9.84 -11.11 -1.01
N VAL A 175 -8.94 -10.38 -1.68
CA VAL A 175 -7.50 -10.48 -1.43
C VAL A 175 -7.18 -10.11 0.02
N ILE A 176 -7.67 -8.96 0.50
CA ILE A 176 -7.43 -8.50 1.88
C ILE A 176 -7.95 -9.54 2.89
N ARG A 177 -9.20 -10.01 2.72
CA ARG A 177 -9.79 -11.05 3.59
C ARG A 177 -8.98 -12.33 3.62
N THR A 178 -8.44 -12.75 2.48
CA THR A 178 -7.65 -13.97 2.37
C THR A 178 -6.33 -13.83 3.11
N VAL A 179 -5.67 -12.67 2.99
CA VAL A 179 -4.48 -12.34 3.79
C VAL A 179 -4.80 -12.34 5.29
N GLN A 180 -5.89 -11.69 5.72
CA GLN A 180 -6.30 -11.68 7.13
C GLN A 180 -6.54 -13.09 7.69
N ARG A 181 -7.23 -13.95 6.93
CA ARG A 181 -7.48 -15.35 7.33
C ARG A 181 -6.18 -16.13 7.44
N ARG A 182 -5.27 -15.96 6.48
CA ARG A 182 -3.97 -16.64 6.47
C ARG A 182 -3.12 -16.23 7.68
N LEU A 183 -2.94 -14.94 7.91
CA LEU A 183 -2.15 -14.42 9.04
C LEU A 183 -2.74 -14.85 10.40
N ARG A 184 -4.08 -14.87 10.53
CA ARG A 184 -4.75 -15.38 11.73
C ARG A 184 -4.54 -16.89 11.91
N SER A 185 -4.57 -17.65 10.82
CA SER A 185 -4.29 -19.09 10.86
C SER A 185 -2.85 -19.34 11.29
N GLU A 186 -1.88 -18.62 10.73
CA GLU A 186 -0.45 -18.74 11.09
C GLU A 186 -0.22 -18.42 12.58
N ALA A 187 -0.81 -17.33 13.08
CA ALA A 187 -0.80 -17.01 14.51
C ALA A 187 -1.44 -18.11 15.39
N SER A 188 -2.47 -18.79 14.87
CA SER A 188 -3.16 -19.88 15.58
C SER A 188 -2.41 -21.21 15.50
N THR A 189 -1.59 -21.43 14.46
CA THR A 189 -0.83 -22.68 14.26
C THR A 189 0.43 -22.73 15.14
N LEU A 190 0.86 -21.58 15.66
CA LEU A 190 1.82 -21.47 16.77
C LEU A 190 1.22 -21.94 18.12
N ALA A 191 -0.08 -22.23 18.18
CA ALA A 191 -0.72 -23.07 19.20
C ALA A 191 -0.99 -24.48 18.62
N PRO A 192 -0.94 -25.56 19.42
CA PRO A 192 -0.85 -26.92 18.88
C PRO A 192 -2.12 -27.35 18.10
N SER A 193 -1.95 -27.39 16.77
CA SER A 193 -2.57 -28.21 15.70
C SER A 193 -4.08 -28.44 15.67
N THR A 194 -4.73 -28.21 14.52
CA THR A 194 -5.33 -29.26 13.65
C THR A 194 -5.64 -28.74 12.21
N GLN A 195 -5.62 -29.66 11.25
CA GLN A 195 -5.61 -29.56 9.77
C GLN A 195 -6.80 -28.92 8.99
N LYS A 196 -6.47 -28.57 7.71
CA LYS A 196 -7.25 -28.65 6.43
C LYS A 196 -8.30 -27.54 6.16
N THR A 197 -8.58 -27.03 4.94
CA THR A 197 -8.46 -27.49 3.53
C THR A 197 -8.30 -26.29 2.57
N SER A 198 -7.68 -26.53 1.40
CA SER A 198 -7.57 -25.61 0.26
C SER A 198 -8.83 -25.61 -0.63
N ASP A 199 -9.28 -24.44 -1.06
CA ASP A 199 -10.09 -24.27 -2.28
C ASP A 199 -9.50 -23.12 -3.11
N GLY A 200 -9.11 -23.44 -4.34
CA GLY A 200 -8.37 -22.57 -5.24
C GLY A 200 -9.28 -21.77 -6.16
N PHE A 201 -9.12 -20.46 -6.13
CA PHE A 201 -9.37 -19.58 -7.27
C PHE A 201 -8.03 -18.97 -7.67
N GLY A 202 -7.66 -19.13 -8.94
CA GLY A 202 -6.37 -18.70 -9.49
C GLY A 202 -6.15 -17.21 -9.25
N ILE A 203 -5.15 -16.90 -8.43
CA ILE A 203 -4.64 -15.55 -8.24
C ILE A 203 -3.92 -15.16 -9.55
N PRO A 204 -4.16 -13.97 -10.12
CA PRO A 204 -3.43 -13.49 -11.29
C PRO A 204 -1.92 -13.51 -11.06
N GLU A 205 -1.15 -13.82 -12.10
CA GLU A 205 0.31 -14.08 -12.05
C GLU A 205 1.14 -12.96 -11.40
N LEU A 206 0.64 -11.72 -11.40
CA LEU A 206 1.21 -10.56 -10.69
C LEU A 206 1.19 -10.70 -9.15
N LEU A 207 0.28 -11.52 -8.63
CA LEU A 207 0.02 -11.79 -7.22
C LEU A 207 0.19 -13.29 -6.89
N SER A 208 0.68 -14.09 -7.85
CA SER A 208 0.96 -15.51 -7.65
C SER A 208 2.03 -15.71 -6.58
N ALA A 209 1.95 -16.87 -5.92
CA ALA A 209 2.85 -17.27 -4.85
C ALA A 209 4.32 -17.02 -5.20
N ASP A 210 4.78 -17.24 -6.43
CA ASP A 210 6.20 -17.08 -6.80
C ASP A 210 6.74 -15.63 -6.73
N PHE A 211 5.88 -14.60 -6.73
CA PHE A 211 6.28 -13.19 -6.49
C PHE A 211 6.11 -12.76 -5.02
N ILE A 212 5.26 -13.48 -4.27
CA ILE A 212 4.99 -13.27 -2.84
C ILE A 212 5.90 -14.14 -1.96
N ASP A 213 6.47 -15.20 -2.53
CA ASP A 213 7.50 -16.09 -1.98
C ASP A 213 8.89 -15.47 -2.23
N PHE A 214 8.99 -14.17 -1.95
CA PHE A 214 10.28 -13.62 -1.57
C PHE A 214 10.66 -14.33 -0.28
N ASP A 215 11.52 -15.33 -0.42
CA ASP A 215 12.04 -16.15 0.66
C ASP A 215 12.75 -15.24 1.68
N TRP A 216 12.00 -14.84 2.70
CA TRP A 216 12.49 -14.03 3.81
C TRP A 216 13.51 -14.80 4.67
N ASP A 217 13.53 -16.14 4.58
CA ASP A 217 14.48 -16.99 5.32
C ASP A 217 15.84 -17.06 4.61
N ALA A 218 15.91 -16.76 3.31
CA ALA A 218 17.17 -16.63 2.56
C ALA A 218 17.98 -15.35 2.89
N ILE A 219 17.48 -14.47 3.78
CA ILE A 219 18.07 -13.16 4.09
C ILE A 219 18.79 -13.13 5.45
N MET A 220 18.83 -14.25 6.16
CA MET A 220 19.62 -14.37 7.39
C MET A 220 20.93 -15.11 7.07
N PRO A 221 22.12 -14.50 7.23
CA PRO A 221 23.32 -15.30 7.45
C PRO A 221 23.27 -15.90 8.86
N ASP A 222 23.79 -17.12 9.00
CA ASP A 222 24.04 -17.81 10.28
C ASP A 222 24.70 -16.90 11.34
#